data_AF-A0A496TYN8-F1
#
_entry.id   AF-A0A496TYN8-F1
#
_cell.length_a   1.000
_cell.length_b   1.000
_cell.length_c   1.000
_cell.angle_alpha   90.00
_cell.angle_beta   90.00
_cell.angle_gamma   90.00
#
_symmetry.space_group_name_H-M   'P 1'
#
loop_
_entity.id
_entity.type
_entity.pdbx_description
1 polymer ?
#
loop_
_entity_poly.entity_id
_entity_poly.type
_entity_poly.pdbx_seq_one_letter_code
_entity_poly.pdbx_strand_id
1 'polypeptide(L)' 'GPFSIILGFENGMVALNDRIKLRPLVAAEKGEFLYIASEESAISAICSQPDRIWYPKGGEPVIGYVEGNGRC' A
#
# COMPACT_ATOMS: atom_id res chain seq x y z
N GLY A 1 0.52 19.97 -1.69
CA GLY A 1 1.97 19.80 -1.50
C GLY A 1 2.33 18.33 -1.61
N PRO A 2 3.63 17.97 -1.54
CA PRO A 2 4.09 16.58 -1.51
C PRO A 2 3.38 15.77 -0.42
N PHE A 3 2.79 14.62 -0.76
CA PHE A 3 2.18 13.74 0.24
C PHE A 3 2.26 12.26 -0.17
N SER A 4 2.33 11.44 0.87
CA SER A 4 2.11 9.99 0.85
C SER A 4 1.27 9.72 2.08
N ILE A 5 0.05 9.22 1.88
CA ILE A 5 -0.93 9.02 2.93
C ILE A 5 -1.46 7.59 2.88
N ILE A 6 -1.79 7.04 4.04
CA ILE A 6 -2.54 5.81 4.20
C ILE A 6 -3.75 6.15 5.06
N LEU A 7 -4.94 5.87 4.54
CA LEU A 7 -6.22 6.13 5.18
C LEU A 7 -6.92 4.79 5.43
N GLY A 8 -7.20 4.49 6.69
CA GLY A 8 -8.09 3.37 7.07
C GLY A 8 -9.55 3.79 7.06
N PHE A 9 -10.43 2.88 6.64
CA PHE A 9 -11.88 3.00 6.73
C PHE A 9 -12.48 1.67 7.18
N GLU A 10 -13.78 1.62 7.48
CA GLU A 10 -14.46 0.45 8.08
C GLU A 10 -14.16 -0.87 7.37
N ASN A 11 -14.04 -0.86 6.04
CA ASN A 11 -13.90 -2.06 5.22
C ASN A 11 -12.50 -2.25 4.63
N GLY A 12 -11.51 -1.43 5.00
CA GLY A 12 -10.20 -1.52 4.37
C GLY A 12 -9.31 -0.31 4.55
N MET A 13 -8.38 -0.15 3.62
CA MET A 13 -7.46 0.98 3.57
C MET A 13 -7.19 1.42 2.14
N VAL A 14 -6.86 2.69 1.99
CA VAL A 14 -6.32 3.27 0.74
C VAL A 14 -5.00 3.95 1.03
N ALA A 15 -4.01 3.69 0.19
CA ALA A 15 -2.77 4.45 0.14
C ALA A 15 -2.68 5.23 -1.16
N LEU A 16 -2.26 6.49 -1.07
CA LEU A 16 -2.20 7.39 -2.20
C LEU A 16 -1.03 8.35 -2.06
N ASN A 17 -0.42 8.68 -3.19
CA ASN A 17 0.59 9.72 -3.29
C ASN A 17 0.09 10.91 -4.11
N ASP A 18 0.75 12.05 -3.92
CA ASP A 18 0.57 13.18 -4.81
C ASP A 18 0.96 12.80 -6.25
N ARG A 19 0.44 13.57 -7.22
CA ARG A 19 0.65 13.31 -8.66
C ARG A 19 2.12 13.31 -9.09
N ILE A 20 2.99 14.06 -8.41
CA ILE A 20 4.41 14.19 -8.77
C ILE A 20 5.25 13.13 -8.03
N LYS A 21 4.68 12.46 -7.01
CA LYS A 21 5.31 11.41 -6.20
C LYS A 21 6.61 11.88 -5.55
N LEU A 22 6.53 12.98 -4.81
CA LEU A 22 7.69 13.55 -4.13
C LEU A 22 7.97 12.89 -2.77
N ARG A 23 7.17 11.92 -2.37
CA ARG A 23 7.41 11.03 -1.23
C ARG A 23 7.35 9.58 -1.71
N PRO A 24 8.10 8.67 -1.07
CA PRO A 24 8.06 7.27 -1.46
C PRO A 24 6.79 6.59 -0.93
N LEU A 25 6.37 5.57 -1.67
CA LEU A 25 5.33 4.61 -1.31
C LEU A 25 5.67 3.31 -2.01
N VAL A 26 5.69 2.24 -1.22
CA VAL A 26 5.96 0.88 -1.63
C VAL A 26 4.77 0.05 -1.20
N ALA A 27 4.32 -0.83 -2.08
CA ALA A 27 3.29 -1.80 -1.77
C ALA A 27 3.79 -3.21 -2.09
N ALA A 28 3.34 -4.18 -1.31
CA ALA A 28 3.68 -5.58 -1.50
C ALA A 28 2.50 -6.48 -1.12
N GLU A 29 2.47 -7.68 -1.69
CA GLU A 29 1.44 -8.69 -1.44
C GLU A 29 2.09 -10.01 -1.01
N LYS A 30 1.47 -10.71 -0.06
CA LYS A 30 1.77 -12.10 0.25
C LYS A 30 0.50 -12.86 0.64
N GLY A 31 0.07 -13.80 -0.19
CA GLY A 31 -1.28 -14.37 -0.08
C GLY A 31 -2.34 -13.27 0.00
N GLU A 32 -3.20 -13.33 1.01
CA GLU A 32 -4.28 -12.35 1.25
C GLU A 32 -3.83 -11.07 1.98
N PHE A 33 -2.53 -10.91 2.26
CA PHE A 33 -1.99 -9.74 2.95
C PHE A 33 -1.46 -8.69 1.99
N LEU A 34 -1.95 -7.46 2.15
CA LEU A 34 -1.42 -6.26 1.52
C LEU A 34 -0.56 -5.46 2.51
N TYR A 35 0.68 -5.18 2.14
CA TYR A 35 1.64 -4.38 2.90
C TYR A 35 1.87 -3.05 2.19
N ILE A 36 1.91 -1.95 2.95
CA ILE A 36 2.19 -0.63 2.43
C ILE A 36 3.13 0.10 3.38
N ALA A 37 4.21 0.67 2.84
CA ALA A 37 5.20 1.41 3.62
C ALA A 37 5.87 2.52 2.80
N SER A 38 6.65 3.36 3.46
CA SER A 38 7.51 4.34 2.77
C SER A 38 8.76 3.69 2.15
N GLU A 39 9.18 2.52 2.63
CA GLU A 39 10.38 1.81 2.17
C GLU A 39 10.14 0.30 2.08
N GLU A 40 10.86 -0.36 1.17
CA GLU A 40 10.83 -1.82 1.05
C GLU A 40 11.40 -2.52 2.29
N SER A 41 12.40 -1.92 2.96
CA SER A 41 13.01 -2.50 4.16
C SER A 41 12.03 -2.67 5.33
N ALA A 42 11.06 -1.77 5.46
CA ALA A 42 10.01 -1.88 6.47
C ALA A 42 9.08 -3.06 6.20
N ILE A 43 8.78 -3.33 4.91
CA ILE A 43 8.01 -4.51 4.50
C ILE A 43 8.84 -5.77 4.76
N SER A 44 10.11 -5.80 4.34
CA SER A 44 11.01 -6.95 4.49
C SER A 44 11.24 -7.34 5.96
N ALA A 45 11.18 -6.38 6.89
CA ALA A 45 11.28 -6.66 8.33
C ALA A 45 10.08 -7.48 8.87
N ILE A 46 8.92 -7.41 8.21
CA ILE A 46 7.70 -8.14 8.60
C ILE A 46 7.48 -9.37 7.71
N CYS A 47 7.76 -9.25 6.41
CA CYS A 47 7.57 -10.27 5.40
C CYS A 47 8.81 -10.35 4.50
N SER A 48 9.71 -11.29 4.78
CA SER A 48 11.00 -11.42 4.10
C SER A 48 10.92 -11.87 2.64
N GLN A 49 9.82 -12.50 2.24
CA GLN A 49 9.60 -13.04 0.90
C GLN A 49 8.15 -12.79 0.48
N PRO A 50 7.80 -11.54 0.11
CA PRO A 50 6.49 -11.24 -0.48
C PRO A 50 6.40 -11.83 -1.89
N ASP A 51 5.18 -12.16 -2.33
CA ASP A 51 4.91 -12.71 -3.66
C ASP A 51 5.06 -11.64 -4.74
N ARG A 52 4.79 -10.39 -4.38
CA ARG A 52 4.91 -9.22 -5.25
C ARG A 52 5.34 -7.99 -4.47
N ILE A 53 6.20 -7.17 -5.07
CA ILE A 53 6.55 -5.82 -4.58
C ILE A 53 6.41 -4.87 -5.77
N TRP A 54 5.83 -3.68 -5.54
CA TRP A 54 5.78 -2.64 -6.56
C TRP A 54 5.78 -1.23 -5.94
N TYR A 55 5.98 -0.26 -6.81
CA TYR A 55 6.14 1.15 -6.47
C TYR A 55 5.05 1.94 -7.19
N PRO A 56 3.87 2.19 -6.55
CA PRO A 56 2.75 2.89 -7.18
C PRO A 56 3.18 4.21 -7.84
N LYS A 57 2.64 4.52 -9.02
CA LYS A 57 2.93 5.80 -9.70
C LYS A 57 2.31 6.97 -8.94
N GLY A 58 2.75 8.20 -9.25
CA GLY A 58 2.15 9.40 -8.66
C GLY A 58 0.65 9.47 -8.94
N GLY A 59 -0.15 9.65 -7.89
CA GLY A 59 -1.61 9.64 -7.98
C GLY A 59 -2.26 8.27 -8.18
N GLU A 60 -1.49 7.17 -8.25
CA GLU A 60 -2.04 5.82 -8.36
C GLU A 60 -2.44 5.31 -6.95
N PRO A 61 -3.73 5.00 -6.71
CA PRO A 61 -4.17 4.48 -5.44
C PRO A 61 -3.85 2.99 -5.30
N VAL A 62 -3.51 2.57 -4.08
CA VAL A 62 -3.49 1.16 -3.68
C VAL A 62 -4.60 0.96 -2.66
N ILE A 63 -5.51 0.03 -2.92
CA ILE A 63 -6.69 -0.21 -2.08
C ILE A 63 -6.65 -1.66 -1.61
N GLY A 64 -6.77 -1.86 -0.30
CA GLY A 64 -6.95 -3.18 0.31
C GLY A 64 -8.27 -3.23 1.07
N TYR A 65 -8.94 -4.37 1.03
CA TYR A 65 -10.17 -4.63 1.77
C TYR A 65 -9.92 -5.68 2.85
N VAL A 66 -10.66 -5.58 3.95
CA VAL A 66 -10.65 -6.63 4.98
C VAL A 66 -11.48 -7.81 4.49
N GLU A 67 -10.96 -9.02 4.71
CA GLU A 67 -11.67 -10.26 4.41
C GLU A 67 -13.08 -10.27 5.05
N GLY A 68 -14.07 -10.74 4.29
CA GLY A 68 -15.46 -10.83 4.77
C GLY A 68 -16.30 -9.55 4.67
N ASN A 69 -15.69 -8.38 4.45
CA ASN A 69 -16.41 -7.11 4.22
C ASN A 69 -16.22 -6.53 2.80
N GLY A 70 -15.40 -7.16 1.96
CA GLY A 70 -15.22 -6.78 0.56
C GLY A 70 -16.38 -7.24 -0.32
N ARG A 71 -17.46 -6.46 -0.40
CA ARG A 71 -18.40 -6.56 -1.53
C ARG A 71 -17.77 -5.89 -2.75
N CYS A 72 -17.21 -6.71 -3.64
CA CYS A 72 -17.19 -6.50 -5.10
C CYS A 72 -17.24 -7.87 -5.77
#